data_AF-I0A2N2-F1
#
_entry.id   AF-I0A2N2-F1
#
_cell.length_a   1.000
_cell.length_b   1.000
_cell.length_c   1.000
_cell.angle_alpha   90.00
_cell.angle_beta   90.00
_cell.angle_gamma   90.00
#
_symmetry.space_group_name_H-M   'P 1'
#
loop_
_entity.id
_entity.type
_entity.pdbx_description
1 polymer ?
#
loop_
_entity_poly.entity_id
_entity_poly.type
_entity_poly.pdbx_seq_one_letter_code
_entity_poly.pdbx_strand_id
1 'polypeptide(L)'
;MSPMLCFSLTEEQYKKLQNLANSMGYSDVGEFVKQNIFNLQPSKLPLTQQEVKTAQEKIQLERDQFQNLIRTIQDLINPFTAKIDELTRSFAELKEEMERIESKISEVETRKELPKQKFQAKETQSQKVKPKAIERLKSEGVVFQKDLSWLNTPRAFFERLRKDGAVVMTLGNEYVAIDRTFWEDFKNELSKINERNADKVSKMLSEKMAILFKRLLEEGKVMYVENEGWVVEEEGT
;
A
#
# COMPACT_ATOMS: atom_id res chain seq x y z
N MET A 1 -0.89 -77.89 29.02
CA MET A 1 0.35 -77.28 28.48
C MET A 1 0.04 -75.85 28.11
N SER A 2 0.74 -74.87 28.66
CA SER A 2 0.59 -73.47 28.26
C SER A 2 1.39 -73.20 26.97
N PRO A 3 0.84 -72.46 25.99
CA PRO A 3 1.56 -72.14 24.76
C PRO A 3 2.78 -71.27 25.07
N MET A 4 3.92 -71.59 24.45
CA MET A 4 5.18 -70.86 24.62
C MET A 4 5.37 -69.93 23.41
N LEU A 5 5.35 -68.60 23.65
CA LEU A 5 5.74 -67.61 22.65
C LEU A 5 7.20 -67.21 22.90
N CYS A 6 8.02 -67.29 21.84
CA CYS A 6 9.39 -66.80 21.85
C CYS A 6 9.48 -65.49 21.07
N PHE A 7 10.02 -64.44 21.70
CA PHE A 7 10.28 -63.15 21.07
C PHE A 7 11.78 -62.97 20.89
N SER A 8 12.23 -62.55 19.70
CA SER A 8 13.60 -62.12 19.48
C SER A 8 13.72 -60.63 19.78
N LEU A 9 14.46 -60.29 20.84
CA LEU A 9 14.73 -58.93 21.26
C LEU A 9 16.24 -58.67 21.20
N THR A 10 16.64 -57.45 20.84
CA THR A 10 18.04 -57.06 21.00
C THR A 10 18.40 -56.88 22.47
N GLU A 11 19.67 -57.00 22.82
CA GLU A 11 20.13 -56.93 24.23
C GLU A 11 19.75 -55.59 24.90
N GLU A 12 19.79 -54.49 24.14
CA GLU A 12 19.34 -53.18 24.61
C GLU A 12 17.84 -53.12 24.90
N GLN A 13 17.02 -53.74 24.04
CA GLN A 13 15.56 -53.79 24.22
C GLN A 13 15.19 -54.63 25.44
N TYR A 14 15.89 -55.75 25.65
CA TYR A 14 15.69 -56.59 26.82
C TYR A 14 16.05 -55.86 28.12
N LYS A 15 17.21 -55.17 28.17
CA LYS A 15 17.60 -54.36 29.34
C LYS A 15 16.60 -53.25 29.66
N LYS A 16 16.07 -52.57 28.64
CA LYS A 16 15.01 -51.57 28.83
C LYS A 16 13.74 -52.19 29.41
N LEU A 17 13.33 -53.35 28.91
CA LEU A 17 12.15 -54.06 29.43
C LEU A 17 12.36 -54.52 30.87
N GLN A 18 13.57 -54.99 31.20
CA GLN A 18 13.93 -55.45 32.54
C GLN A 18 13.92 -54.29 33.55
N ASN A 19 14.46 -53.13 33.17
CA ASN A 19 14.40 -51.93 34.01
C ASN A 19 12.95 -51.47 34.24
N LEU A 20 12.10 -51.52 33.21
CA LEU A 20 10.68 -51.21 33.32
C LEU A 20 9.94 -52.20 34.22
N ALA A 21 10.17 -53.50 34.06
CA ALA A 21 9.59 -54.55 34.90
C ALA A 21 9.96 -54.35 36.37
N ASN A 22 11.25 -54.11 36.67
CA ASN A 22 11.74 -53.85 38.01
C ASN A 22 11.15 -52.56 38.61
N SER A 23 11.03 -51.49 37.81
CA SER A 23 10.43 -50.22 38.26
C SER A 23 8.96 -50.35 38.64
N MET A 24 8.26 -51.32 38.04
CA MET A 24 6.87 -51.64 38.32
C MET A 24 6.71 -52.79 39.34
N GLY A 25 7.81 -53.26 39.96
CA GLY A 25 7.79 -54.27 41.02
C GLY A 25 7.73 -55.72 40.54
N TYR A 26 7.88 -55.99 39.24
CA TYR A 26 7.93 -57.35 38.70
C TYR A 26 9.34 -57.93 38.77
N SER A 27 9.45 -59.17 39.23
CA SER A 27 10.74 -59.87 39.35
C SER A 27 11.16 -60.58 38.06
N ASP A 28 10.19 -60.94 37.21
CA ASP A 28 10.42 -61.59 35.91
C ASP A 28 9.84 -60.76 34.75
N VAL A 29 10.63 -60.64 33.68
CA VAL A 29 10.24 -59.94 32.46
C VAL A 29 9.12 -60.68 31.73
N GLY A 30 9.11 -62.02 31.80
CA GLY A 30 8.07 -62.84 31.18
C GLY A 30 6.69 -62.63 31.83
N GLU A 31 6.65 -62.52 33.15
CA GLU A 31 5.42 -62.19 33.90
C GLU A 31 4.92 -60.78 33.58
N PHE A 32 5.83 -59.80 33.52
CA PHE A 32 5.51 -58.44 33.11
C PHE A 32 4.89 -58.37 31.71
N VAL A 33 5.49 -59.06 30.73
CA VAL A 33 4.97 -59.09 29.35
C VAL A 33 3.62 -59.80 29.27
N LYS A 34 3.45 -60.92 29.99
CA LYS A 34 2.16 -61.63 30.04
C LYS A 34 1.05 -60.73 30.57
N GLN A 35 1.28 -60.02 31.68
CA GLN A 35 0.28 -59.12 32.26
C GLN A 35 -0.05 -57.95 31.33
N ASN A 36 0.96 -57.37 30.67
CA ASN A 36 0.72 -56.29 29.71
C ASN A 36 -0.01 -56.79 28.46
N ILE A 37 0.34 -57.95 27.90
CA ILE A 37 -0.38 -58.53 26.77
C ILE A 37 -1.82 -58.91 27.16
N PHE A 38 -2.03 -59.42 28.37
CA PHE A 38 -3.38 -59.80 28.84
C PHE A 38 -4.26 -58.59 29.15
N ASN A 39 -3.66 -57.50 29.66
CA ASN A 39 -4.33 -56.21 29.88
C ASN A 39 -4.54 -55.41 28.58
N LEU A 40 -3.79 -55.72 27.52
CA LEU A 40 -4.07 -55.27 26.16
C LEU A 40 -5.20 -56.12 25.55
N GLN A 41 -6.38 -56.13 26.19
CA GLN A 41 -7.60 -56.37 25.43
C GLN A 41 -7.68 -55.32 24.30
N PRO A 42 -8.17 -55.70 23.10
CA PRO A 42 -8.10 -54.85 21.92
C PRO A 42 -9.02 -53.64 22.10
N SER A 43 -8.49 -52.56 22.66
CA SER A 43 -9.15 -51.26 22.82
C SER A 43 -9.17 -50.46 21.51
N LYS A 44 -9.25 -51.17 20.38
CA LYS A 44 -9.53 -50.59 19.05
C LYS A 44 -10.55 -51.49 18.34
N LEU A 45 -11.81 -51.39 18.76
CA LEU A 45 -12.93 -51.76 17.89
C LEU A 45 -12.91 -50.85 16.64
N PRO A 46 -13.24 -51.33 15.44
CA PRO A 46 -13.46 -50.48 14.28
C PRO A 46 -14.62 -49.51 14.57
N LEU A 47 -14.46 -48.24 14.18
CA LEU A 47 -15.51 -47.20 14.26
C LEU A 47 -16.87 -47.78 13.84
N THR A 48 -17.89 -47.60 14.66
CA THR A 48 -19.23 -48.12 14.35
C THR A 48 -19.80 -47.39 13.13
N GLN A 49 -20.59 -48.07 12.29
CA GLN A 49 -21.18 -47.46 11.09
C GLN A 49 -22.03 -46.20 11.39
N GLN A 50 -22.52 -46.05 12.62
CA GLN A 50 -23.23 -44.86 13.09
C GLN A 50 -22.30 -43.65 13.34
N GLU A 51 -21.09 -43.86 13.83
CA GLU A 51 -20.08 -42.80 14.01
C GLU A 51 -19.57 -42.29 12.66
N VAL A 52 -19.43 -43.19 11.68
CA VAL A 52 -19.04 -42.82 10.30
C VAL A 52 -20.15 -42.02 9.63
N LYS A 53 -21.43 -42.42 9.79
CA LYS A 53 -22.58 -41.67 9.24
C LYS A 53 -22.72 -40.27 9.83
N THR A 54 -22.62 -40.15 11.16
CA THR A 54 -22.72 -38.85 11.84
C THR A 54 -21.55 -37.91 11.50
N ALA A 55 -20.35 -38.46 11.30
CA ALA A 55 -19.21 -37.68 10.79
C ALA A 55 -19.43 -37.21 9.35
N GLN A 56 -19.97 -38.07 8.47
CA GLN A 56 -20.30 -37.71 7.09
C GLN A 56 -21.39 -36.63 7.02
N GLU A 57 -22.44 -36.73 7.84
CA GLU A 57 -23.51 -35.73 7.93
C GLU A 57 -22.99 -34.36 8.37
N LYS A 58 -22.08 -34.31 9.35
CA LYS A 58 -21.43 -33.05 9.77
C LYS A 58 -20.60 -32.43 8.66
N ILE A 59 -19.78 -33.23 7.97
CA ILE A 59 -18.97 -32.75 6.84
C ILE A 59 -19.86 -32.21 5.71
N GLN A 60 -21.02 -32.84 5.49
CA GLN A 60 -21.97 -32.43 4.48
C GLN A 60 -22.66 -31.11 4.85
N LEU A 61 -23.08 -30.97 6.11
CA LEU A 61 -23.64 -29.73 6.66
C LEU A 61 -22.65 -28.56 6.55
N GLU A 62 -21.37 -28.78 6.91
CA GLU A 62 -20.32 -27.77 6.80
C GLU A 62 -20.06 -27.38 5.34
N ARG A 63 -20.10 -28.35 4.41
CA ARG A 63 -20.00 -28.07 2.97
C ARG A 63 -21.16 -27.21 2.48
N ASP A 64 -22.38 -27.50 2.90
CA ASP A 64 -23.56 -26.74 2.49
C ASP A 64 -23.51 -25.31 3.05
N GLN A 65 -23.07 -25.15 4.30
CA GLN A 65 -22.82 -23.83 4.89
C GLN A 65 -21.75 -23.05 4.11
N PHE A 66 -20.66 -23.70 3.71
CA PHE A 66 -19.61 -23.08 2.93
C PHE A 66 -20.08 -22.69 1.52
N GLN A 67 -20.88 -23.53 0.86
CA GLN A 67 -21.50 -23.23 -0.44
C GLN A 67 -22.44 -22.02 -0.34
N ASN A 68 -23.25 -21.96 0.71
CA ASN A 68 -24.14 -20.82 0.96
C ASN A 68 -23.34 -19.53 1.19
N LEU A 69 -22.24 -19.60 1.95
CA LEU A 69 -21.34 -18.46 2.17
C LEU A 69 -20.73 -17.98 0.85
N ILE A 70 -20.26 -18.89 -0.02
CA ILE A 70 -19.75 -18.54 -1.35
C ILE A 70 -20.82 -17.80 -2.15
N ARG A 71 -22.07 -18.29 -2.14
CA ARG A 71 -23.17 -17.63 -2.86
C ARG A 71 -23.46 -16.24 -2.31
N THR A 72 -23.50 -16.08 -0.99
CA THR A 72 -23.68 -14.76 -0.36
C THR A 72 -22.55 -13.81 -0.72
N ILE A 73 -21.30 -14.28 -0.74
CA ILE A 73 -20.15 -13.47 -1.17
C ILE A 73 -20.30 -13.07 -2.65
N GLN A 74 -20.71 -13.99 -3.52
CA GLN A 74 -20.96 -13.69 -4.95
C GLN A 74 -22.08 -12.66 -5.12
N ASP A 75 -23.19 -12.81 -4.41
CA ASP A 75 -24.31 -11.87 -4.44
C ASP A 75 -23.92 -10.49 -3.94
N LEU A 76 -23.00 -10.41 -2.97
CA LEU A 76 -22.44 -9.15 -2.50
C LEU A 76 -21.45 -8.53 -3.50
N ILE A 77 -20.63 -9.34 -4.19
CA ILE A 77 -19.62 -8.86 -5.15
C ILE A 77 -20.25 -8.38 -6.45
N ASN A 78 -21.25 -9.09 -6.97
CA ASN A 78 -21.92 -8.75 -8.24
C ASN A 78 -22.33 -7.27 -8.39
N PRO A 79 -22.98 -6.62 -7.40
CA PRO A 79 -23.31 -5.19 -7.50
C PRO A 79 -22.08 -4.28 -7.48
N PHE A 80 -20.98 -4.67 -6.82
CA PHE A 80 -19.73 -3.90 -6.90
C PHE A 80 -19.09 -4.03 -8.28
N THR A 81 -19.08 -5.23 -8.87
CA THR A 81 -18.62 -5.44 -10.24
C THR A 81 -19.42 -4.58 -11.22
N ALA A 82 -20.75 -4.56 -11.10
CA ALA A 82 -21.60 -3.73 -11.95
C ALA A 82 -21.32 -2.23 -11.79
N LYS A 83 -21.11 -1.74 -10.56
CA LYS A 83 -20.74 -0.34 -10.32
C LYS A 83 -19.35 0.02 -10.87
N ILE A 84 -18.39 -0.90 -10.83
CA ILE A 84 -17.07 -0.71 -11.41
C ILE A 84 -17.17 -0.63 -12.93
N ASP A 85 -17.98 -1.49 -13.55
CA ASP A 85 -18.24 -1.45 -15.00
C ASP A 85 -18.92 -0.13 -15.41
N GLU A 86 -19.89 0.34 -14.64
CA GLU A 86 -20.55 1.63 -14.84
C GLU A 86 -19.56 2.79 -14.73
N LEU A 87 -18.74 2.84 -13.68
CA LEU A 87 -17.67 3.83 -13.52
C LEU A 87 -16.68 3.80 -14.68
N THR A 88 -16.32 2.61 -15.16
CA THR A 88 -15.39 2.45 -16.29
C THR A 88 -15.98 3.03 -17.57
N ARG A 89 -17.29 2.84 -17.80
CA ARG A 89 -18.01 3.45 -18.94
C ARG A 89 -18.09 4.96 -18.80
N SER A 90 -18.51 5.47 -17.65
CA SER A 90 -18.58 6.91 -17.41
C SER A 90 -17.21 7.58 -17.53
N PHE A 91 -16.13 6.91 -17.10
CA PHE A 91 -14.77 7.40 -17.27
C PHE A 91 -14.35 7.45 -18.74
N ALA A 92 -14.72 6.45 -19.53
CA ALA A 92 -14.48 6.45 -20.98
C ALA A 92 -15.26 7.58 -21.69
N GLU A 93 -16.53 7.78 -21.34
CA GLU A 93 -17.37 8.87 -21.86
C GLU A 93 -16.79 10.25 -21.51
N LEU A 94 -16.43 10.47 -20.23
CA LEU A 94 -15.80 11.72 -19.79
C LEU A 94 -14.48 11.99 -20.51
N LYS A 95 -13.67 10.94 -20.72
CA LYS A 95 -12.42 11.07 -21.47
C LYS A 95 -12.68 11.48 -22.92
N GLU A 96 -13.67 10.87 -23.57
CA GLU A 96 -14.05 11.23 -24.94
C GLU A 96 -14.60 12.67 -25.03
N GLU A 97 -15.42 13.09 -24.07
CA GLU A 97 -15.91 14.48 -23.99
C GLU A 97 -14.76 15.47 -23.77
N MET A 98 -13.79 15.13 -22.92
CA MET A 98 -12.60 15.94 -22.68
C MET A 98 -11.75 16.07 -23.95
N GLU A 99 -11.46 14.96 -24.64
CA GLU A 99 -10.73 14.96 -25.92
C GLU A 99 -11.47 15.81 -27.00
N ARG A 100 -12.81 15.77 -27.00
CA ARG A 100 -13.63 16.59 -27.89
C ARG A 100 -13.58 18.08 -27.54
N ILE A 101 -13.60 18.43 -26.25
CA ILE A 101 -13.47 19.82 -25.78
C ILE A 101 -12.08 20.36 -26.11
N GLU A 102 -11.02 19.59 -25.83
CA GLU A 102 -9.64 19.95 -26.19
C GLU A 102 -9.49 20.20 -27.69
N SER A 103 -10.11 19.36 -28.52
CA SER A 103 -10.12 19.53 -29.98
C SER A 103 -10.83 20.82 -30.39
N LYS A 104 -11.99 21.14 -29.81
CA LYS A 104 -12.72 22.39 -30.08
C LYS A 104 -11.95 23.63 -29.62
N ILE A 105 -11.29 23.57 -28.46
CA ILE A 105 -10.45 24.67 -27.96
C ILE A 105 -9.28 24.90 -28.93
N SER A 106 -8.63 23.82 -29.37
CA SER A 106 -7.55 23.89 -30.38
C SER A 106 -8.03 24.49 -31.71
N GLU A 107 -9.24 24.16 -32.17
CA GLU A 107 -9.85 24.74 -33.38
C GLU A 107 -10.20 26.23 -33.21
N VAL A 108 -10.62 26.66 -32.01
CA VAL A 108 -10.94 28.05 -31.73
C VAL A 108 -9.67 28.91 -31.60
N GLU A 109 -8.61 28.37 -31.00
CA GLU A 109 -7.29 29.00 -30.94
C GLU A 109 -6.69 29.17 -32.34
N THR A 110 -6.75 28.12 -33.17
CA THR A 110 -6.24 28.18 -34.56
C THR A 110 -7.06 29.09 -35.48
N ARG A 111 -8.36 29.32 -35.21
CA ARG A 111 -9.18 30.28 -35.98
C ARG A 111 -8.99 31.75 -35.58
N LYS A 112 -8.49 32.03 -34.37
CA LYS A 112 -8.16 33.41 -33.93
C LYS A 112 -6.80 33.88 -34.45
N GLU A 113 -5.96 32.97 -34.92
CA GLU A 113 -4.65 33.29 -35.49
C GLU A 113 -4.65 33.11 -37.02
N LEU A 114 -5.00 34.18 -37.75
CA LEU A 114 -4.39 34.68 -39.02
C LEU A 114 -5.35 35.67 -39.72
N PRO A 115 -4.86 36.71 -40.45
CA PRO A 115 -3.54 36.77 -41.07
C PRO A 115 -2.72 38.04 -40.75
N LYS A 116 -1.44 37.87 -40.38
CA LYS A 116 -0.39 38.82 -40.75
C LYS A 116 0.73 38.07 -41.46
N GLN A 117 1.04 38.57 -42.65
CA GLN A 117 1.99 38.04 -43.61
C GLN A 117 3.44 38.10 -43.10
N LYS A 118 4.16 37.01 -43.39
CA LYS A 118 5.56 36.92 -43.84
C LYS A 118 6.58 37.84 -43.16
N PHE A 119 7.35 37.27 -42.22
CA PHE A 119 8.81 37.44 -42.20
C PHE A 119 9.49 36.12 -41.81
N GLN A 120 10.71 35.95 -42.29
CA GLN A 120 11.36 34.68 -42.61
C GLN A 120 11.92 33.91 -41.40
N ALA A 121 11.75 32.60 -41.48
CA ALA A 121 12.58 31.49 -41.00
C ALA A 121 13.86 31.80 -40.18
N LYS A 122 13.85 31.38 -38.91
CA LYS A 122 14.58 30.19 -38.37
C LYS A 122 14.55 30.25 -36.84
N GLU A 123 13.73 29.42 -36.21
CA GLU A 123 14.08 28.64 -35.02
C GLU A 123 12.94 27.66 -34.68
N THR A 124 13.13 26.46 -35.23
CA THR A 124 12.88 25.15 -34.62
C THR A 124 11.81 25.01 -33.52
N GLN A 125 10.73 24.32 -33.88
CA GLN A 125 9.99 23.36 -33.05
C GLN A 125 9.62 23.82 -31.62
N SER A 126 8.63 24.69 -31.51
CA SER A 126 7.71 24.67 -30.37
C SER A 126 6.85 23.41 -30.46
N GLN A 127 7.44 22.28 -30.08
CA GLN A 127 6.75 21.03 -29.80
C GLN A 127 5.60 21.33 -28.83
N LYS A 128 4.40 20.87 -29.19
CA LYS A 128 3.26 20.62 -28.29
C LYS A 128 3.78 20.38 -26.87
N VAL A 129 3.62 21.39 -26.02
CA VAL A 129 4.09 21.36 -24.64
C VAL A 129 3.32 20.26 -23.94
N LYS A 130 3.98 19.11 -23.80
CA LYS A 130 3.47 17.97 -23.03
C LYS A 130 3.10 18.49 -21.64
N PRO A 131 1.84 18.33 -21.20
CA PRO A 131 1.39 18.83 -19.91
C PRO A 131 1.96 18.04 -18.71
N LYS A 132 2.79 17.04 -18.94
CA LYS A 132 3.32 16.11 -17.93
C LYS A 132 4.06 16.74 -16.75
N ALA A 133 4.79 17.85 -16.94
CA ALA A 133 5.61 18.40 -15.86
C ALA A 133 4.77 19.22 -14.86
N ILE A 134 3.91 20.11 -15.37
CA ILE A 134 3.01 20.90 -14.53
C ILE A 134 1.87 20.05 -13.96
N GLU A 135 1.35 19.07 -14.72
CA GLU A 135 0.36 18.11 -14.20
C GLU A 135 0.92 17.24 -13.08
N ARG A 136 2.19 16.81 -13.21
CA ARG A 136 2.88 16.10 -12.15
C ARG A 136 3.03 16.98 -10.91
N LEU A 137 3.39 18.25 -11.08
CA LEU A 137 3.44 19.21 -9.97
C LEU A 137 2.07 19.40 -9.30
N LYS A 138 0.98 19.52 -10.09
CA LYS A 138 -0.38 19.61 -9.55
C LYS A 138 -0.79 18.37 -8.76
N SER A 139 -0.36 17.19 -9.23
CA SER A 139 -0.66 15.92 -8.56
C SER A 139 0.18 15.70 -7.31
N GLU A 140 1.45 16.10 -7.38
CA GLU A 140 2.40 15.88 -6.29
C GLU A 140 2.40 17.01 -5.25
N GLY A 141 1.98 18.22 -5.60
CA GLY A 141 1.94 19.43 -4.76
C GLY A 141 3.29 20.14 -4.64
N VAL A 142 4.36 19.37 -4.38
CA VAL A 142 5.74 19.86 -4.22
C VAL A 142 6.70 18.92 -4.95
N VAL A 143 7.69 19.49 -5.64
CA VAL A 143 8.74 18.76 -6.32
C VAL A 143 10.10 19.35 -5.96
N PHE A 144 10.97 18.51 -5.41
CA PHE A 144 12.34 18.86 -5.02
C PHE A 144 13.33 18.46 -6.13
N GLN A 145 14.38 19.25 -6.35
CA GLN A 145 15.42 18.90 -7.30
C GLN A 145 16.12 17.58 -6.95
N LYS A 146 16.29 17.24 -5.66
CA LYS A 146 16.88 15.97 -5.23
C LYS A 146 16.11 14.75 -5.74
N ASP A 147 14.79 14.86 -5.85
CA ASP A 147 13.93 13.78 -6.37
C ASP A 147 14.04 13.66 -7.91
N LEU A 148 14.60 14.68 -8.57
CA LEU A 148 14.81 14.77 -10.01
C LEU A 148 16.30 14.65 -10.39
N SER A 149 17.01 13.72 -9.76
CA SER A 149 18.43 13.45 -10.03
C SER A 149 18.75 13.05 -11.48
N TRP A 150 17.76 12.61 -12.24
CA TRP A 150 17.86 12.26 -13.67
C TRP A 150 17.93 13.48 -14.60
N LEU A 151 17.71 14.69 -14.09
CA LEU A 151 17.60 15.89 -14.90
C LEU A 151 18.96 16.59 -15.08
N ASN A 152 19.44 16.64 -16.33
CA ASN A 152 20.72 17.28 -16.67
C ASN A 152 20.73 18.82 -16.51
N THR A 153 19.56 19.47 -16.60
CA THR A 153 19.44 20.94 -16.51
C THR A 153 18.34 21.36 -15.52
N PRO A 154 18.57 21.25 -14.20
CA PRO A 154 17.61 21.64 -13.17
C PRO A 154 17.07 23.05 -13.37
N ARG A 155 17.95 24.04 -13.49
CA ARG A 155 17.57 25.45 -13.63
C ARG A 155 16.57 25.70 -14.76
N ALA A 156 16.79 25.14 -15.95
CA ALA A 156 15.92 25.34 -17.10
C ALA A 156 14.52 24.70 -16.92
N PHE A 157 14.47 23.57 -16.22
CA PHE A 157 13.21 22.89 -15.89
C PHE A 157 12.38 23.68 -14.87
N PHE A 158 13.01 24.14 -13.80
CA PHE A 158 12.34 24.93 -12.76
C PHE A 158 11.90 26.31 -13.30
N GLU A 159 12.71 26.97 -14.13
CA GLU A 159 12.29 28.19 -14.84
C GLU A 159 11.08 27.97 -15.74
N ARG A 160 10.97 26.80 -16.38
CA ARG A 160 9.79 26.44 -17.15
C ARG A 160 8.56 26.26 -16.26
N LEU A 161 8.69 25.55 -15.14
CA LEU A 161 7.60 25.41 -14.17
C LEU A 161 7.13 26.78 -13.64
N ARG A 162 8.06 27.70 -13.39
CA ARG A 162 7.75 29.08 -12.99
C ARG A 162 6.91 29.79 -14.04
N LYS A 163 7.27 29.68 -15.32
CA LYS A 163 6.47 30.23 -16.45
C LYS A 163 5.09 29.58 -16.55
N ASP A 164 4.99 28.30 -16.22
CA ASP A 164 3.75 27.53 -16.22
C ASP A 164 2.89 27.79 -14.96
N GLY A 165 3.32 28.68 -14.05
CA GLY A 165 2.54 29.15 -12.89
C GLY A 165 2.91 28.52 -11.55
N ALA A 166 3.98 27.72 -11.48
CA ALA A 166 4.49 27.18 -10.23
C ALA A 166 5.23 28.25 -9.41
N VAL A 167 5.15 28.14 -8.08
CA VAL A 167 6.01 28.88 -7.16
C VAL A 167 7.34 28.14 -7.08
N VAL A 168 8.39 28.76 -7.61
CA VAL A 168 9.74 28.18 -7.61
C VAL A 168 10.62 28.98 -6.68
N MET A 169 11.28 28.28 -5.75
CA MET A 169 12.18 28.87 -4.77
C MET A 169 13.52 28.13 -4.73
N THR A 170 14.54 28.84 -4.30
CA THR A 170 15.88 28.28 -4.09
C THR A 170 16.08 28.05 -2.60
N LEU A 171 16.29 26.79 -2.22
CA LEU A 171 16.58 26.36 -0.85
C LEU A 171 18.05 25.92 -0.82
N GLY A 172 18.93 26.80 -0.36
CA GLY A 172 20.38 26.60 -0.40
C GLY A 172 20.89 26.41 -1.83
N ASN A 173 21.29 25.18 -2.18
CA ASN A 173 21.76 24.78 -3.52
C ASN A 173 20.72 23.97 -4.32
N GLU A 174 19.47 23.97 -3.88
CA GLU A 174 18.39 23.16 -4.43
C GLU A 174 17.23 24.01 -4.94
N TYR A 175 16.71 23.68 -6.12
CA TYR A 175 15.45 24.24 -6.60
C TYR A 175 14.26 23.42 -6.13
N VAL A 176 13.24 24.11 -5.64
CA VAL A 176 11.96 23.52 -5.25
C VAL A 176 10.84 24.20 -6.02
N ALA A 177 10.00 23.38 -6.66
CA ALA A 177 8.78 23.84 -7.29
C ALA A 177 7.59 23.43 -6.42
N ILE A 178 6.68 24.36 -6.23
CA ILE A 178 5.46 24.18 -5.45
C ILE A 178 4.30 24.59 -6.34
N ASP A 179 3.25 23.79 -6.37
CA ASP A 179 2.02 24.19 -7.03
C ASP A 179 1.41 25.41 -6.31
N ARG A 180 0.83 26.34 -7.08
CA ARG A 180 0.28 27.57 -6.50
C ARG A 180 -0.87 27.30 -5.52
N THR A 181 -1.76 26.37 -5.84
CA THR A 181 -2.89 26.04 -4.96
C THR A 181 -2.39 25.37 -3.68
N PHE A 182 -1.45 24.44 -3.82
CA PHE A 182 -0.80 23.81 -2.68
C PHE A 182 -0.07 24.82 -1.78
N TRP A 183 0.59 25.82 -2.37
CA TRP A 183 1.27 26.88 -1.62
C TRP A 183 0.31 27.74 -0.80
N GLU A 184 -0.83 28.10 -1.37
CA GLU A 184 -1.87 28.86 -0.68
C GLU A 184 -2.49 28.04 0.46
N ASP A 185 -2.77 26.76 0.22
CA ASP A 185 -3.29 25.83 1.25
C ASP A 185 -2.29 25.64 2.39
N PHE A 186 -1.00 25.48 2.07
CA PHE A 186 0.07 25.37 3.07
C PHE A 186 0.14 26.59 3.99
N LYS A 187 0.09 27.82 3.43
CA LYS A 187 0.06 29.06 4.23
C LYS A 187 -1.21 29.15 5.09
N ASN A 188 -2.35 28.75 4.53
CA ASN A 188 -3.62 28.72 5.25
C ASN A 188 -3.61 27.70 6.40
N GLU A 189 -2.92 26.58 6.25
CA GLU A 189 -2.83 25.56 7.30
C GLU A 189 -1.83 25.97 8.39
N LEU A 190 -0.69 26.55 8.01
CA LEU A 190 0.28 27.09 8.96
C LEU A 190 -0.28 28.21 9.84
N SER A 191 -1.05 29.14 9.26
CA SER A 191 -1.66 30.25 10.01
C SER A 191 -2.70 29.81 11.03
N LYS A 192 -3.28 28.61 10.88
CA LYS A 192 -4.22 28.03 11.87
C LYS A 192 -3.52 27.40 13.06
N ILE A 193 -2.22 27.11 12.96
CA ILE A 193 -1.47 26.39 13.98
C ILE A 193 -0.84 27.37 14.97
N ASN A 194 -1.37 27.42 16.18
CA ASN A 194 -0.88 28.26 17.28
C ASN A 194 0.25 27.63 18.11
N GLU A 195 0.89 26.57 17.61
CA GLU A 195 1.95 25.85 18.32
C GLU A 195 3.33 26.34 17.87
N ARG A 196 4.16 26.76 18.83
CA ARG A 196 5.53 27.24 18.59
C ARG A 196 6.53 26.11 18.32
N ASN A 197 6.22 24.90 18.76
CA ASN A 197 7.11 23.76 18.60
C ASN A 197 7.02 23.18 17.17
N ALA A 198 8.10 23.34 16.40
CA ALA A 198 8.23 22.86 15.02
C ALA A 198 7.92 21.36 14.85
N ASP A 199 8.33 20.51 15.80
CA ASP A 199 8.10 19.07 15.69
C ASP A 199 6.61 18.73 15.79
N LYS A 200 5.88 19.42 16.67
CA LYS A 200 4.44 19.24 16.81
C LYS A 200 3.69 19.78 15.59
N VAL A 201 4.10 20.94 15.08
CA VAL A 201 3.54 21.54 13.84
C VAL A 201 3.68 20.56 12.68
N SER A 202 4.86 19.96 12.52
CA SER A 202 5.10 18.96 11.46
C SER A 202 4.23 17.70 11.56
N LYS A 203 3.70 17.38 12.76
CA LYS A 203 2.76 16.25 12.95
C LYS A 203 1.30 16.63 12.68
N MET A 204 0.98 17.92 12.71
CA MET A 204 -0.36 18.44 12.42
C MET A 204 -0.58 18.67 10.92
N LEU A 205 0.50 18.85 10.16
CA LEU A 205 0.48 19.02 8.71
C LEU A 205 0.39 17.66 7.99
N SER A 206 -0.12 17.69 6.76
CA SER A 206 -0.03 16.53 5.86
C SER A 206 1.42 16.14 5.59
N GLU A 207 1.70 14.87 5.29
CA GLU A 207 3.06 14.34 5.12
C GLU A 207 3.94 15.20 4.20
N LYS A 208 3.39 15.61 3.05
CA LYS A 208 4.11 16.45 2.08
C LYS A 208 4.33 17.87 2.58
N MET A 209 3.34 18.47 3.25
CA MET A 209 3.47 19.78 3.86
C MET A 209 4.45 19.78 5.03
N ALA A 210 4.51 18.69 5.80
CA ALA A 210 5.47 18.51 6.88
C ALA A 210 6.90 18.43 6.34
N ILE A 211 7.11 17.73 5.22
CA ILE A 211 8.40 17.68 4.52
C ILE A 211 8.79 19.09 4.04
N LEU A 212 7.87 19.79 3.36
CA LEU A 212 8.10 21.16 2.91
C LEU A 212 8.42 22.10 4.10
N PHE A 213 7.64 22.05 5.17
CA PHE A 213 7.83 22.86 6.37
C PHE A 213 9.21 22.63 7.00
N LYS A 214 9.62 21.37 7.18
CA LYS A 214 10.94 21.06 7.74
C LYS A 214 12.07 21.59 6.86
N ARG A 215 11.95 21.44 5.54
CA ARG A 215 12.93 21.98 4.58
C ARG A 215 13.01 23.50 4.64
N LEU A 216 11.87 24.18 4.69
CA LEU A 216 11.84 25.63 4.80
C LEU A 216 12.42 26.11 6.14
N LEU A 217 12.17 25.36 7.22
CA LEU A 217 12.71 25.66 8.55
C LEU A 217 14.23 25.46 8.61
N GLU A 218 14.75 24.38 8.02
CA GLU A 218 16.20 24.10 7.90
C GLU A 218 16.94 25.26 7.21
N GLU A 219 16.34 25.81 6.16
CA GLU A 219 16.92 26.90 5.36
C GLU A 219 16.55 28.30 5.88
N GLY A 220 15.87 28.40 7.02
CA GLY A 220 15.48 29.67 7.64
C GLY A 220 14.41 30.45 6.88
N LYS A 221 13.76 29.84 5.88
CA LYS A 221 12.68 30.44 5.08
C LYS A 221 11.33 30.43 5.78
N VAL A 222 11.21 29.73 6.91
CA VAL A 222 10.03 29.75 7.77
C VAL A 222 10.44 30.07 9.20
N MET A 223 9.76 31.04 9.81
CA MET A 223 10.03 31.48 11.17
C MET A 223 8.74 31.69 11.95
N TYR A 224 8.79 31.46 13.26
CA TYR A 224 7.68 31.73 14.16
C TYR A 224 7.78 33.15 14.72
N VAL A 225 6.74 33.95 14.50
CA VAL A 225 6.59 35.31 15.00
C VAL A 225 5.49 35.32 16.06
N GLU A 226 5.77 35.81 17.27
CA GLU A 226 4.87 35.73 18.44
C GLU A 226 3.46 36.33 18.24
N ASN A 227 3.30 37.25 17.28
CA ASN A 227 2.01 37.88 16.96
C ASN A 227 1.38 37.44 15.62
N GLU A 228 2.15 36.81 14.73
CA GLU A 228 1.71 36.46 13.37
C GLU A 228 1.67 34.94 13.12
N GLY A 229 2.23 34.14 14.04
CA GLY A 229 2.34 32.69 13.89
C GLY A 229 3.51 32.30 13.00
N TRP A 230 3.37 31.19 12.27
CA TRP A 230 4.38 30.74 11.33
C TRP A 230 4.34 31.56 10.05
N VAL A 231 5.39 32.33 9.80
CA VAL A 231 5.55 33.20 8.63
C VAL A 231 6.57 32.57 7.67
N VAL A 232 6.25 32.56 6.39
CA VAL A 232 7.16 32.16 5.32
C VAL A 232 7.80 33.41 4.71
N GLU A 233 9.12 33.43 4.60
CA GLU A 233 9.85 34.44 3.85
C GLU A 233 9.60 34.24 2.35
N GLU A 234 8.78 35.12 1.75
CA GLU A 234 8.65 35.20 0.30
C GLU A 234 9.86 36.01 -0.22
N GLU A 235 10.76 35.37 -0.97
CA GLU A 235 11.80 36.12 -1.69
C GLU A 235 11.12 37.10 -2.65
N GLY A 236 11.28 38.39 -2.33
CA GLY A 236 10.78 39.48 -3.14
C GLY A 236 11.45 39.48 -4.52
N THR A 237 10.58 39.42 -5.53
CA THR A 237 10.69 39.97 -6.91
C THR A 237 11.93 39.65 -7.73
#